data_AF-A0A944YTP7-F1
#
_entry.id   AF-A0A944YTP7-F1
#
_cell.length_a   1.000
_cell.length_b   1.000
_cell.length_c   1.000
_cell.angle_alpha   90.00
_cell.angle_beta   90.00
_cell.angle_gamma   90.00
#
_symmetry.space_group_name_H-M   'P 1'
#
loop_
_entity.id
_entity.type
_entity.pdbx_description
1 polymer ?
#
loop_
_entity_poly.entity_id
_entity_poly.type
_entity_poly.pdbx_seq_one_letter_code
_entity_poly.pdbx_strand_id
1 'polypeptide(L)'
;VGNIPYDFSYYIMFEFSQFQNGPYLLDGFITYSRLAPWASISMGQFKSPFSLELNTPCQGLHTIKRSMVVNELTTPDRDLGLLVSGKYNKLAKYAFAFTNGTGRDVVENNQNKTFAGRFVVSPIEFISLGGSYKYGTSPATIIDADEDVKKRFAGEFELNLSNILIQAEYVSAEDVGSYTTGGG
;
A
#
# COMPACT_ATOMS: atom_id res chain seq x y z
N VAL A 1 4.47 18.46 2.90
CA VAL A 1 3.68 18.16 4.12
C VAL A 1 3.42 19.49 4.81
N GLY A 2 2.15 19.82 5.07
CA GLY A 2 1.79 20.98 5.89
C GLY A 2 1.17 20.51 7.21
N ASN A 3 1.38 21.27 8.28
CA ASN A 3 0.83 20.97 9.59
C ASN A 3 -0.28 21.99 9.92
N ILE A 4 -1.48 21.53 10.24
CA ILE A 4 -2.55 22.34 10.81
C ILE A 4 -2.38 22.21 12.33
N PRO A 5 -2.46 23.30 13.11
CA PRO A 5 -2.03 23.27 14.51
C PRO A 5 -2.47 22.04 15.33
N TYR A 6 -1.49 21.49 16.05
CA TYR A 6 -1.54 20.42 17.04
C TYR A 6 -1.69 18.98 16.52
N ASP A 7 -2.83 18.62 15.92
CA ASP A 7 -3.19 17.20 15.79
C ASP A 7 -3.39 16.71 14.35
N PHE A 8 -3.43 17.62 13.36
CA PHE A 8 -3.76 17.29 11.96
C PHE A 8 -2.64 17.70 11.00
N SER A 9 -2.24 16.79 10.14
CA SER A 9 -1.32 17.05 9.04
C SER A 9 -1.97 16.72 7.72
N TYR A 10 -1.56 17.39 6.64
CA TYR A 10 -2.02 17.07 5.30
C TYR A 10 -0.84 16.83 4.36
N TYR A 11 -1.06 15.91 3.42
CA TYR A 11 -0.13 15.58 2.36
C TYR A 11 -0.88 15.56 1.04
N ILE A 12 -0.36 16.34 0.09
CA ILE A 12 -0.87 16.41 -1.28
C ILE A 12 0.34 16.31 -2.19
N MET A 13 0.29 15.38 -3.15
CA MET A 13 1.30 15.20 -4.17
C MET A 13 0.62 15.08 -5.53
N PHE A 14 0.96 16.00 -6.42
CA PHE A 14 0.56 15.98 -7.82
C PHE A 14 1.69 15.46 -8.68
N GLU A 15 1.35 14.67 -9.69
CA GLU A 15 2.26 14.28 -10.75
C GLU A 15 1.93 15.10 -11.99
N PHE A 16 2.91 15.80 -12.55
CA PHE A 16 2.75 16.66 -13.71
C PHE A 16 3.29 16.05 -15.00
N SER A 17 3.76 14.80 -14.95
CA SER A 17 4.29 14.12 -16.11
C SER A 17 3.22 13.85 -17.18
N GLN A 18 3.60 13.96 -18.46
CA GLN A 18 2.69 13.70 -19.59
C GLN A 18 2.39 12.22 -19.82
N PHE A 19 2.95 11.31 -19.02
CA PHE A 19 2.80 9.86 -19.19
C PHE A 19 1.38 9.35 -18.97
N GLN A 20 0.50 10.11 -18.28
CA GLN A 20 -0.91 9.76 -18.09
C GLN A 20 -1.87 10.90 -18.49
N ASN A 21 -1.74 11.44 -19.70
CA ASN A 21 -2.69 12.39 -20.29
C ASN A 21 -2.91 13.70 -19.49
N GLY A 22 -1.95 14.12 -18.66
CA GLY A 22 -1.99 15.42 -17.97
C GLY A 22 -1.66 15.31 -16.48
N PRO A 23 -1.79 16.43 -15.72
CA PRO A 23 -1.54 16.42 -14.30
C PRO A 23 -2.61 15.62 -13.55
N TYR A 24 -2.19 14.73 -12.66
CA TYR A 24 -3.10 13.94 -11.84
C TYR A 24 -2.70 13.95 -10.37
N LEU A 25 -3.67 13.72 -9.48
CA LEU A 25 -3.42 13.61 -8.05
C LEU A 25 -2.85 12.23 -7.76
N LEU A 26 -1.66 12.20 -7.17
CA LEU A 26 -0.99 10.93 -6.92
C LEU A 26 -1.27 10.45 -5.49
N ASP A 27 -1.02 11.29 -4.48
CA ASP A 27 -1.39 11.03 -3.09
C ASP A 27 -2.05 12.28 -2.49
N GLY A 28 -3.11 12.10 -1.70
CA GLY A 28 -3.88 13.21 -1.15
C GLY A 28 -4.63 12.78 0.11
N PHE A 29 -4.07 13.02 1.29
CA PHE A 29 -4.66 12.57 2.55
C PHE A 29 -4.41 13.52 3.72
N ILE A 30 -5.31 13.45 4.70
CA ILE A 30 -5.22 14.15 5.98
C ILE A 30 -4.93 13.10 7.04
N THR A 31 -3.97 13.37 7.93
CA THR A 31 -3.58 12.47 9.02
C THR A 31 -3.83 13.14 10.37
N TYR A 32 -4.58 12.44 11.21
CA TYR A 32 -4.73 12.73 12.63
C TYR A 32 -3.66 11.98 13.43
N SER A 33 -2.79 12.74 14.10
CA SER A 33 -1.57 12.23 14.75
C SER A 33 -1.57 12.38 16.27
N ARG A 34 -2.70 12.71 16.90
CA ARG A 34 -2.79 12.89 18.36
C ARG A 34 -2.42 11.63 19.16
N LEU A 35 -2.63 10.45 18.57
CA LEU A 35 -2.32 9.15 19.17
C LEU A 35 -0.90 8.66 18.83
N ALA A 36 -0.09 9.49 18.17
CA ALA A 36 1.30 9.14 17.84
C ALA A 36 2.13 8.97 19.14
N PRO A 37 3.10 8.05 19.18
CA PRO A 37 3.57 7.20 18.07
C PRO A 37 2.77 5.90 17.89
N TRP A 38 1.81 5.62 18.76
CA TRP A 38 1.11 4.33 18.78
C TRP A 38 0.12 4.19 17.65
N ALA A 39 -0.62 5.24 17.30
CA ALA A 39 -1.56 5.23 16.19
C ALA A 39 -1.63 6.61 15.50
N SER A 40 -1.75 6.59 14.17
CA SER A 40 -2.03 7.72 13.31
C SER A 40 -3.09 7.28 12.32
N ILE A 41 -4.13 8.10 12.17
CA ILE A 41 -5.27 7.79 11.31
C ILE A 41 -5.21 8.74 10.12
N SER A 42 -5.01 8.20 8.93
CA SER A 42 -4.98 8.93 7.67
C SER A 42 -6.24 8.64 6.86
N MET A 43 -6.82 9.66 6.26
CA MET A 43 -8.00 9.56 5.40
C MET A 43 -7.73 10.28 4.09
N GLY A 44 -7.98 9.60 2.97
CA GLY A 44 -7.75 10.12 1.62
C GLY A 44 -7.15 9.08 0.70
N GLN A 45 -6.45 9.52 -0.34
CA GLN A 45 -5.78 8.68 -1.32
C GLN A 45 -4.33 8.46 -0.90
N PHE A 46 -3.93 7.20 -0.72
CA PHE A 46 -2.60 6.84 -0.27
C PHE A 46 -2.13 5.51 -0.90
N LYS A 47 -0.83 5.23 -0.78
CA LYS A 47 -0.26 3.93 -1.11
C LYS A 47 -0.73 2.85 -0.14
N SER A 48 -1.15 1.71 -0.69
CA SER A 48 -1.50 0.55 0.11
C SER A 48 -0.31 0.11 0.96
N PRO A 49 -0.50 -0.14 2.28
CA PRO A 49 0.57 -0.63 3.14
C PRO A 49 0.84 -2.10 2.81
N PHE A 50 1.57 -2.34 1.73
CA PHE A 50 1.92 -3.67 1.26
C PHE A 50 3.33 -3.66 0.68
N SER A 51 4.18 -4.64 1.02
CA SER A 51 5.60 -4.70 0.60
C SER A 51 6.46 -3.53 1.13
N LEU A 52 7.77 -3.74 1.12
CA LEU A 52 8.75 -2.73 1.51
C LEU A 52 9.03 -1.80 0.32
N GLU A 53 9.33 -2.34 -0.86
CA GLU A 53 9.68 -1.59 -2.07
C GLU A 53 8.53 -0.71 -2.61
N LEU A 54 7.28 -1.15 -2.45
CA LEU A 54 6.11 -0.36 -2.81
C LEU A 54 5.98 0.89 -1.92
N ASN A 55 6.18 0.70 -0.61
CA ASN A 55 6.12 1.76 0.39
C ASN A 55 7.34 2.69 0.34
N THR A 56 8.47 2.22 -0.22
CA THR A 56 9.62 3.08 -0.51
C THR A 56 9.28 4.10 -1.60
N PRO A 57 9.54 5.40 -1.37
CA PRO A 57 9.29 6.44 -2.36
C PRO A 57 10.20 6.25 -3.58
N CYS A 58 9.78 6.71 -4.77
CA CYS A 58 10.51 6.45 -6.02
C CYS A 58 11.94 7.02 -6.00
N GLN A 59 12.15 8.17 -5.35
CA GLN A 59 13.47 8.78 -5.16
C GLN A 59 14.36 8.04 -4.15
N GLY A 60 13.79 7.12 -3.37
CA GLY A 60 14.50 6.32 -2.37
C GLY A 60 14.72 4.86 -2.79
N LEU A 61 14.39 4.51 -4.04
CA LEU A 61 14.65 3.17 -4.58
C LEU A 61 16.14 2.99 -4.87
N HIS A 62 16.64 1.78 -4.67
CA HIS A 62 18.03 1.41 -4.99
C HIS A 62 18.23 1.09 -6.47
N THR A 63 17.14 0.86 -7.20
CA THR A 63 17.09 0.54 -8.62
C THR A 63 16.27 1.58 -9.38
N ILE A 64 16.45 1.65 -10.70
CA ILE A 64 15.72 2.59 -11.57
C ILE A 64 14.20 2.31 -11.55
N LYS A 65 13.83 1.03 -11.47
CA LYS A 65 12.43 0.56 -11.42
C LYS A 65 12.26 -0.38 -10.24
N ARG A 66 11.02 -0.49 -9.74
CA ARG A 66 10.65 -1.53 -8.78
C ARG A 66 10.82 -2.91 -9.39
N SER A 67 11.01 -3.92 -8.55
CA SER A 67 11.02 -5.31 -8.98
C SER A 67 9.73 -5.69 -9.73
N MET A 68 9.84 -6.59 -10.71
CA MET A 68 8.66 -7.04 -11.46
C MET A 68 7.62 -7.68 -10.55
N VAL A 69 8.07 -8.42 -9.52
CA VAL A 69 7.20 -9.08 -8.55
C VAL A 69 6.31 -8.05 -7.84
N VAL A 70 6.87 -6.93 -7.39
CA VAL A 70 6.10 -5.88 -6.74
C VAL A 70 5.24 -5.12 -7.74
N ASN A 71 5.78 -4.78 -8.91
CA ASN A 71 5.07 -3.99 -9.91
C ASN A 71 3.79 -4.68 -10.42
N GLU A 72 3.87 -5.98 -10.67
CA GLU A 72 2.74 -6.74 -11.24
C GLU A 72 1.76 -7.23 -10.17
N LEU A 73 2.27 -7.73 -9.02
CA LEU A 73 1.42 -8.45 -8.06
C LEU A 73 0.78 -7.57 -6.98
N THR A 74 1.24 -6.35 -6.78
CA THR A 74 0.71 -5.46 -5.70
C THR A 74 -0.39 -4.52 -6.14
N THR A 75 -0.79 -4.59 -7.41
CA THR A 75 -1.88 -3.78 -7.98
C THR A 75 -3.21 -4.02 -7.24
N PRO A 76 -4.07 -2.99 -7.10
CA PRO A 76 -3.77 -1.56 -7.22
C PRO A 76 -2.82 -1.06 -6.11
N ASP A 77 -1.86 -0.20 -6.47
CA ASP A 77 -0.85 0.34 -5.57
C ASP A 77 -1.38 1.44 -4.63
N ARG A 78 -2.40 2.15 -5.09
CA ARG A 78 -3.01 3.31 -4.41
C ARG A 78 -4.51 3.26 -4.50
N ASP A 79 -5.14 3.75 -3.45
CA ASP A 79 -6.59 3.75 -3.34
C ASP A 79 -7.07 4.78 -2.32
N LEU A 80 -8.35 5.14 -2.42
CA LEU A 80 -9.02 6.04 -1.50
C LEU A 80 -9.56 5.25 -0.31
N GLY A 81 -9.27 5.72 0.90
CA GLY A 81 -9.82 5.09 2.10
C GLY A 81 -9.29 5.63 3.42
N LEU A 82 -9.17 4.72 4.38
CA LEU A 82 -8.66 4.94 5.73
C LEU A 82 -7.41 4.10 5.96
N LEU A 83 -6.35 4.71 6.50
CA LEU A 83 -5.11 4.06 6.88
C LEU A 83 -4.85 4.32 8.36
N VAL A 84 -4.68 3.26 9.14
CA VAL A 84 -4.24 3.32 10.53
C VAL A 84 -2.82 2.79 10.57
N SER A 85 -1.87 3.63 10.97
CA SER A 85 -0.46 3.24 11.09
C SER A 85 0.07 3.55 12.48
N GLY A 86 1.08 2.79 12.91
CA GLY A 86 1.61 2.92 14.25
C GLY A 86 2.97 2.29 14.38
N LYS A 87 3.66 2.62 15.47
CA LYS A 87 4.92 1.98 15.83
C LYS A 87 5.03 1.75 17.32
N TYR A 88 5.70 0.67 17.66
CA TYR A 88 6.12 0.36 19.01
C TYR A 88 7.65 0.48 19.08
N ASN A 89 8.12 1.61 19.62
CA ASN A 89 9.53 1.98 19.69
C ASN A 89 10.23 1.84 18.31
N LYS A 90 11.48 1.34 18.31
CA LYS A 90 12.20 0.95 17.09
C LYS A 90 11.91 -0.50 16.69
N LEU A 91 11.19 -1.26 17.53
CA LEU A 91 11.04 -2.71 17.41
C LEU A 91 9.98 -3.10 16.39
N ALA A 92 8.83 -2.44 16.37
CA ALA A 92 7.74 -2.85 15.48
C ALA A 92 7.04 -1.66 14.83
N LYS A 93 6.61 -1.85 13.60
CA LYS A 93 5.78 -0.92 12.82
C LYS A 93 4.63 -1.71 12.24
N TYR A 94 3.47 -1.10 12.21
CA TYR A 94 2.28 -1.72 11.63
C TYR A 94 1.44 -0.68 10.90
N ALA A 95 0.72 -1.15 9.89
CA ALA A 95 -0.18 -0.33 9.11
C ALA A 95 -1.33 -1.19 8.59
N PHE A 96 -2.55 -0.68 8.71
CA PHE A 96 -3.77 -1.30 8.22
C PHE A 96 -4.55 -0.29 7.40
N ALA A 97 -4.95 -0.66 6.20
CA ALA A 97 -5.74 0.17 5.31
C ALA A 97 -7.05 -0.52 4.96
N PHE A 98 -8.12 0.28 4.93
CA PHE A 98 -9.43 -0.08 4.43
C PHE A 98 -9.77 0.90 3.32
N THR A 99 -9.86 0.40 2.10
CA THR A 99 -10.01 1.21 0.88
C THR A 99 -11.14 0.66 0.00
N ASN A 100 -11.56 1.43 -1.00
CA ASN A 100 -12.71 1.08 -1.84
C ASN A 100 -12.43 -0.06 -2.85
N GLY A 101 -11.18 -0.38 -3.12
CA GLY A 101 -10.77 -1.39 -4.10
C GLY A 101 -10.94 -0.97 -5.55
N THR A 102 -11.33 0.28 -5.81
CA THR A 102 -11.60 0.84 -7.14
C THR A 102 -10.34 1.40 -7.82
N GLY A 103 -9.26 1.57 -7.07
CA GLY A 103 -8.02 2.16 -7.56
C GLY A 103 -8.02 3.69 -7.52
N ARG A 104 -6.96 4.29 -8.07
CA ARG A 104 -6.69 5.73 -8.02
C ARG A 104 -7.80 6.55 -8.69
N ASP A 105 -8.15 7.69 -8.08
CA ASP A 105 -9.04 8.72 -8.64
C ASP A 105 -10.47 8.26 -9.00
N VAL A 106 -10.93 7.12 -8.46
CA VAL A 106 -12.31 6.64 -8.62
C VAL A 106 -13.08 6.87 -7.33
N VAL A 107 -14.03 7.82 -7.37
CA VAL A 107 -15.04 7.99 -6.31
C VAL A 107 -15.92 6.74 -6.30
N GLU A 108 -16.22 6.24 -5.10
CA GLU A 108 -16.96 4.98 -4.84
C GLU A 108 -18.03 4.70 -5.90
N ASN A 109 -17.82 3.64 -6.67
CA ASN A 109 -18.71 3.21 -7.74
C ASN A 109 -19.19 1.76 -7.57
N ASN A 110 -18.84 1.11 -6.46
CA ASN A 110 -19.22 -0.27 -6.18
C ASN A 110 -19.42 -0.53 -4.68
N GLN A 111 -19.72 -1.77 -4.29
CA GLN A 111 -19.82 -2.17 -2.87
C GLN A 111 -18.55 -2.84 -2.35
N ASN A 112 -17.50 -2.91 -3.17
CA ASN A 112 -16.29 -3.65 -2.83
C ASN A 112 -15.46 -2.89 -1.81
N LYS A 113 -14.67 -3.67 -1.06
CA LYS A 113 -13.71 -3.12 -0.11
C LYS A 113 -12.42 -3.92 -0.21
N THR A 114 -11.32 -3.20 -0.12
CA THR A 114 -9.98 -3.77 -0.02
C THR A 114 -9.43 -3.51 1.35
N PHE A 115 -8.96 -4.57 1.99
CA PHE A 115 -8.18 -4.52 3.20
C PHE A 115 -6.72 -4.80 2.87
N ALA A 116 -5.81 -4.01 3.43
CA ALA A 116 -4.38 -4.26 3.38
C ALA A 116 -3.78 -4.10 4.77
N GLY A 117 -2.93 -5.03 5.17
CA GLY A 117 -2.20 -4.99 6.43
C GLY A 117 -0.73 -5.24 6.18
N ARG A 118 0.14 -4.48 6.86
CA ARG A 118 1.58 -4.71 6.90
C ARG A 118 2.08 -4.61 8.33
N PHE A 119 2.93 -5.55 8.68
CA PHE A 119 3.61 -5.62 9.96
C PHE A 119 5.10 -5.81 9.72
N VAL A 120 5.92 -5.03 10.41
CA VAL A 120 7.38 -5.09 10.33
C VAL A 120 7.94 -5.12 11.73
N VAL A 121 8.84 -6.06 11.99
CA VAL A 121 9.60 -6.17 13.22
C VAL A 121 11.09 -6.02 12.92
N SER A 122 11.76 -5.22 13.73
CA SER A 122 13.19 -4.98 13.69
C SER A 122 13.79 -5.35 15.04
N PRO A 123 14.09 -6.64 15.30
CA PRO A 123 14.61 -7.10 16.59
C PRO A 123 15.90 -6.39 17.00
N ILE A 124 16.71 -6.02 16.00
CA ILE A 124 17.97 -5.30 16.13
C ILE A 124 18.05 -4.25 15.01
N GLU A 125 18.84 -3.19 15.22
CA GLU A 125 18.79 -2.00 14.36
C GLU A 125 19.17 -2.26 12.89
N PHE A 126 19.90 -3.34 12.61
CA PHE A 126 20.35 -3.69 11.26
C PHE A 126 19.52 -4.80 10.59
N ILE A 127 18.51 -5.37 11.25
CA ILE A 127 17.63 -6.40 10.64
C ILE A 127 16.18 -5.97 10.76
N SER A 128 15.46 -6.02 9.63
CA SER A 128 14.01 -5.91 9.60
C SER A 128 13.39 -7.09 8.88
N LEU A 129 12.32 -7.62 9.46
CA LEU A 129 11.49 -8.68 8.90
C LEU A 129 10.07 -8.15 8.83
N GLY A 130 9.39 -8.37 7.73
CA GLY A 130 8.00 -7.94 7.60
C GLY A 130 7.14 -8.92 6.85
N GLY A 131 5.84 -8.73 7.02
CA GLY A 131 4.80 -9.45 6.32
C GLY A 131 3.71 -8.49 5.91
N SER A 132 3.16 -8.69 4.72
CA SER A 132 1.99 -7.96 4.25
C SER A 132 0.92 -8.90 3.76
N TYR A 133 -0.33 -8.52 3.95
CA TYR A 133 -1.50 -9.24 3.47
C TYR A 133 -2.47 -8.25 2.86
N LYS A 134 -3.03 -8.58 1.70
CA LYS A 134 -4.05 -7.79 1.03
C LYS A 134 -5.18 -8.70 0.59
N TYR A 135 -6.40 -8.25 0.84
CA TYR A 135 -7.64 -8.91 0.47
C TYR A 135 -8.58 -7.88 -0.14
N GLY A 136 -9.12 -8.14 -1.32
CA GLY A 136 -10.12 -7.27 -1.93
C GLY A 136 -11.13 -8.07 -2.72
N THR A 137 -12.36 -7.56 -2.77
CA THR A 137 -13.41 -8.08 -3.65
C THR A 137 -13.61 -7.17 -4.87
N SER A 138 -14.22 -7.69 -5.92
CA SER A 138 -14.60 -6.96 -7.12
C SER A 138 -15.90 -7.56 -7.65
N PRO A 139 -16.73 -6.79 -8.37
CA PRO A 139 -17.95 -7.34 -8.93
C PRO A 139 -17.56 -8.32 -10.05
N ALA A 140 -18.27 -9.43 -10.16
CA ALA A 140 -18.05 -10.35 -11.26
C ALA A 140 -18.33 -9.66 -12.60
N THR A 141 -17.48 -9.93 -13.60
CA THR A 141 -17.73 -9.45 -14.98
C THR A 141 -18.83 -10.26 -15.67
N ILE A 142 -19.13 -11.44 -15.15
CA ILE A 142 -20.17 -12.36 -15.65
C ILE A 142 -21.45 -12.17 -14.83
N ILE A 143 -22.59 -12.05 -15.52
CA ILE A 143 -23.92 -11.98 -14.90
C ILE A 143 -24.19 -13.29 -14.14
N ASP A 144 -24.63 -13.20 -12.88
CA ASP A 144 -24.92 -14.31 -11.96
C ASP A 144 -23.71 -15.14 -11.47
N ALA A 145 -22.49 -14.61 -11.55
CA ALA A 145 -21.30 -15.21 -10.94
C ALA A 145 -20.98 -14.63 -9.55
N ASP A 146 -20.32 -15.43 -8.71
CA ASP A 146 -19.80 -14.98 -7.41
C ASP A 146 -18.77 -13.85 -7.57
N GLU A 147 -18.64 -12.98 -6.55
CA GLU A 147 -17.68 -11.88 -6.54
C GLU A 147 -16.23 -12.36 -6.75
N ASP A 148 -15.47 -11.50 -7.43
CA ASP A 148 -14.08 -11.68 -7.79
C ASP A 148 -13.19 -11.37 -6.57
N VAL A 149 -12.39 -12.33 -6.10
CA VAL A 149 -11.63 -12.23 -4.83
C VAL A 149 -10.12 -12.23 -5.05
N LYS A 150 -9.46 -11.11 -4.76
CA LYS A 150 -8.00 -10.98 -4.85
C LYS A 150 -7.35 -11.13 -3.47
N LYS A 151 -6.42 -12.08 -3.36
CA LYS A 151 -5.59 -12.29 -2.17
C LYS A 151 -4.13 -12.11 -2.52
N ARG A 152 -3.39 -11.36 -1.71
CA ARG A 152 -1.94 -11.20 -1.81
C ARG A 152 -1.30 -11.41 -0.46
N PHE A 153 -0.19 -12.14 -0.45
CA PHE A 153 0.66 -12.30 0.71
C PHE A 153 2.09 -11.90 0.33
N ALA A 154 2.79 -11.18 1.20
CA ALA A 154 4.19 -10.86 1.00
C ALA A 154 5.01 -11.07 2.27
N GLY A 155 6.23 -11.56 2.08
CA GLY A 155 7.29 -11.57 3.09
C GLY A 155 8.43 -10.65 2.66
N GLU A 156 8.97 -9.88 3.59
CA GLU A 156 10.07 -8.94 3.34
C GLU A 156 11.19 -9.13 4.38
N PHE A 157 12.42 -8.96 3.91
CA PHE A 157 13.64 -9.00 4.72
C PHE A 157 14.57 -7.88 4.29
N GLU A 158 15.12 -7.17 5.26
CA GLU A 158 16.13 -6.15 5.07
C GLU A 158 17.26 -6.32 6.09
N LEU A 159 18.50 -6.28 5.61
CA LEU A 159 19.72 -6.31 6.40
C LEU A 159 20.59 -5.12 5.99
N ASN A 160 20.84 -4.21 6.94
CA ASN A 160 21.59 -2.98 6.71
C ASN A 160 22.85 -2.93 7.59
N LEU A 161 23.97 -3.34 7.02
CA LEU A 161 25.29 -3.37 7.65
C LEU A 161 26.14 -2.19 7.17
N SER A 162 25.80 -0.96 7.59
CA SER A 162 26.49 0.33 7.31
C SER A 162 26.85 0.61 5.84
N ASN A 163 27.70 -0.20 5.22
CA ASN A 163 28.13 -0.14 3.83
C ASN A 163 27.45 -1.18 2.93
N ILE A 164 26.76 -2.18 3.51
CA ILE A 164 26.11 -3.27 2.77
C ILE A 164 24.63 -3.28 3.10
N LEU A 165 23.78 -3.15 2.08
CA LEU A 165 22.33 -3.34 2.19
C LEU A 165 21.93 -4.58 1.40
N ILE A 166 21.22 -5.48 2.05
CA ILE A 166 20.59 -6.65 1.44
C ILE A 166 19.09 -6.53 1.68
N GLN A 167 18.31 -6.52 0.60
CA GLN A 167 16.86 -6.47 0.63
C GLN A 167 16.30 -7.63 -0.19
N ALA A 168 15.29 -8.31 0.34
CA ALA A 168 14.59 -9.39 -0.34
C ALA A 168 13.09 -9.34 -0.07
N GLU A 169 12.29 -9.60 -1.10
CA GLU A 169 10.83 -9.63 -1.03
C GLU A 169 10.31 -10.85 -1.79
N TYR A 170 9.30 -11.51 -1.21
CA TYR A 170 8.54 -12.57 -1.83
C TYR A 170 7.07 -12.17 -1.82
N VAL A 171 6.39 -12.25 -2.96
CA VAL A 171 4.96 -11.94 -3.07
C VAL A 171 4.26 -13.12 -3.73
N SER A 172 3.19 -13.60 -3.11
CA SER A 172 2.28 -14.60 -3.64
C SER A 172 0.95 -13.94 -3.95
N ALA A 173 0.39 -14.27 -5.10
CA ALA A 173 -0.88 -13.75 -5.58
C ALA A 173 -1.84 -14.89 -5.91
N GLU A 174 -3.04 -14.81 -5.35
CA GLU A 174 -4.15 -15.69 -5.68
C GLU A 174 -5.34 -14.84 -6.08
N ASP A 175 -5.88 -15.19 -7.23
CA ASP A 175 -6.98 -14.53 -7.89
C ASP A 175 -8.02 -15.65 -8.12
N VAL A 176 -9.20 -15.54 -7.50
CA VAL A 176 -10.39 -16.38 -7.71
C VAL A 176 -11.57 -15.56 -8.26
N GLY A 177 -12.09 -15.90 -9.44
CA GLY A 177 -13.26 -15.21 -10.00
C GLY A 177 -13.30 -15.20 -11.52
N SER A 178 -14.20 -14.40 -12.08
CA SER A 178 -14.46 -14.26 -13.52
C SER A 178 -13.22 -13.88 -14.33
N TYR A 179 -12.27 -13.14 -13.74
CA TYR A 179 -10.96 -12.84 -14.35
C TYR A 179 -10.07 -14.08 -14.57
N THR A 180 -10.34 -15.22 -13.94
CA THR A 180 -9.62 -16.49 -14.20
C THR A 180 -10.28 -17.34 -15.28
N THR A 181 -11.55 -17.07 -15.57
CA THR A 181 -12.36 -17.85 -16.51
C THR A 181 -12.37 -17.26 -17.93
N GLY A 182 -11.98 -15.98 -18.06
CA GLY A 182 -11.74 -15.33 -19.35
C GLY A 182 -10.26 -14.98 -19.48
N GLY A 183 -9.46 -15.86 -20.06
CA GLY A 183 -8.01 -15.66 -20.21
C GLY A 183 -7.65 -14.34 -20.89
N GLY A 184 -6.70 -13.61 -20.30
CA GLY A 184 -6.11 -12.38 -20.81
C GLY A 184 -5.21 -11.73 -19.79
#